data_AF-A0A266N6I1-F1
#
_entry.id   AF-A0A266N6I1-F1
#
_cell.length_a   1.000
_cell.length_b   1.000
_cell.length_c   1.000
_cell.angle_alpha   90.00
_cell.angle_beta   90.00
_cell.angle_gamma   90.00
#
_symmetry.space_group_name_H-M   'P 1'
#
loop_
_entity.id
_entity.type
_entity.pdbx_description
1 polymer ?
#
loop_
_entity_poly.entity_id
_entity_poly.type
_entity_poly.pdbx_seq_one_letter_code
_entity_poly.pdbx_strand_id
1 'polypeptide(L)'
;MTPQSVQITELDRWDRWISETPDIQNLRIEDLILPGTHNSGVDSEALYTSSFGTCQDYSPFNQLIRGVRVLDLRVEFDPTARTQQERFLLVHHIRSGRNIKRDILDALNSFHQRTGGKELVILDFHTFEHFTPDAHAELATLIKTTLGTDALIPAHYRSFTLKQIQSRGPMNTVIAYNRGLRDALFWGGVNQRWKGDFSPSTDALKTFMDSVAQETIPEGELRSIQCAKYNKFPPTPDDFSDKVGQWFASKDINSYIQTFRIINTDWTLRSYIVGNCRHANLIKVAALRPAVQLSPDSSHFVKGIMPGEHRALTIVLHDGQWCREVFFSSSASHNDTIVITSTAQRVTLINGSNLDLNVEHLPLSNGLCFFFIYDGALRRWKLHSPVENPTQSDRHTVHALTSRYPTLAFKMSNRHYSREVLLPANTPEHAVIHAVSSAQLPADIVAPEGARYALRNNDSVVFTRLNSTWQPLNQSTTELMVLSRLSTDNSSLSAAQIKIPRPALSESGVVALNSGVGPTQLTDRAEEQNFTLLNVSVTGPSGAQTSVKLRASRSIGGCAKSPMNNNQPCPEGSSLFFTLEYHLSDNGSLRMGEYWGEFQLEARDSLCPAWRCPIRVLVRVQGIRMIGP
;
A
#
# COMPACT_ATOMS: atom_id res chain seq x y z
N MET A 1 -14.56 49.80 -1.93
CA MET A 1 -13.26 49.83 -1.24
C MET A 1 -12.23 49.31 -2.21
N THR A 2 -11.20 50.12 -2.48
CA THR A 2 -10.11 49.87 -3.42
C THR A 2 -9.32 48.61 -3.06
N PRO A 3 -8.84 47.82 -4.03
CA PRO A 3 -7.96 46.69 -3.75
C PRO A 3 -6.66 47.24 -3.17
N GLN A 4 -6.31 46.83 -1.95
CA GLN A 4 -4.99 47.12 -1.39
C GLN A 4 -3.93 46.52 -2.31
N SER A 5 -3.02 47.39 -2.75
CA SER A 5 -1.77 47.05 -3.41
C SER A 5 -0.96 46.11 -2.52
N VAL A 6 -0.97 44.82 -2.85
CA VAL A 6 0.01 43.87 -2.32
C VAL A 6 1.37 44.30 -2.85
N GLN A 7 2.28 44.66 -1.94
CA GLN A 7 3.67 44.97 -2.27
C GLN A 7 4.32 43.76 -2.94
N ILE A 8 4.87 43.99 -4.14
CA ILE A 8 5.63 43.04 -4.92
C ILE A 8 7.00 42.87 -4.24
N THR A 9 7.10 41.98 -3.25
CA THR A 9 8.39 41.56 -2.66
C THR A 9 8.57 40.04 -2.57
N GLU A 10 7.57 39.25 -2.97
CA GLU A 10 7.75 37.85 -3.30
C GLU A 10 7.35 37.67 -4.77
N LEU A 11 8.31 37.28 -5.64
CA LEU A 11 7.91 36.65 -6.90
C LEU A 11 7.20 35.37 -6.49
N ASP A 12 5.87 35.33 -6.55
CA ASP A 12 5.10 34.12 -6.29
C ASP A 12 5.70 32.98 -7.14
N ARG A 13 6.35 32.01 -6.48
CA ARG A 13 7.06 30.90 -7.13
C ARG A 13 6.04 29.86 -7.61
N TRP A 14 5.18 30.26 -8.54
CA TRP A 14 4.13 29.43 -9.13
C TRP A 14 4.67 28.18 -9.79
N ASP A 15 5.93 28.19 -10.23
CA ASP A 15 6.60 27.01 -10.75
C ASP A 15 6.89 25.96 -9.66
N ARG A 16 6.77 26.27 -8.37
CA ARG A 16 7.08 25.36 -7.24
C ARG A 16 6.06 25.39 -6.09
N TRP A 17 4.82 25.77 -6.38
CA TRP A 17 3.84 26.01 -5.32
C TRP A 17 3.45 24.76 -4.50
N ILE A 18 3.55 23.54 -5.07
CA ILE A 18 3.22 22.32 -4.32
C ILE A 18 4.31 21.98 -3.31
N SER A 19 5.58 22.05 -3.71
CA SER A 19 6.72 21.65 -2.87
C SER A 19 7.20 22.74 -1.92
N GLU A 20 6.95 24.02 -2.23
CA GLU A 20 7.36 25.14 -1.37
C GLU A 20 6.25 25.65 -0.45
N THR A 21 5.02 25.18 -0.64
CA THR A 21 3.95 25.44 0.33
C THR A 21 3.91 24.29 1.34
N PRO A 22 4.09 24.56 2.64
CA PRO A 22 4.07 23.53 3.67
C PRO A 22 2.83 22.64 3.58
N ASP A 23 3.02 21.37 3.93
CA ASP A 23 1.98 20.36 4.10
C ASP A 23 1.16 19.93 2.88
N ILE A 24 1.15 20.66 1.75
CA ILE A 24 0.40 20.23 0.56
C ILE A 24 0.84 18.84 0.08
N GLN A 25 2.14 18.53 0.16
CA GLN A 25 2.66 17.21 -0.18
C GLN A 25 2.15 16.08 0.72
N ASN A 26 1.54 16.38 1.87
CA ASN A 26 0.90 15.38 2.72
C ASN A 26 -0.48 14.95 2.18
N LEU A 27 -1.02 15.58 1.13
CA LEU A 27 -2.23 15.10 0.45
C LEU A 27 -1.89 13.93 -0.50
N ARG A 28 -2.86 13.04 -0.71
CA ARG A 28 -2.80 12.06 -1.81
C ARG A 28 -3.05 12.78 -3.12
N ILE A 29 -2.59 12.19 -4.23
CA ILE A 29 -2.79 12.78 -5.56
C ILE A 29 -4.29 13.00 -5.86
N GLU A 30 -5.12 12.04 -5.46
CA GLU A 30 -6.58 12.07 -5.62
C GLU A 30 -7.30 13.06 -4.69
N ASP A 31 -6.62 13.58 -3.65
CA ASP A 31 -7.17 14.57 -2.73
C ASP A 31 -6.81 16.01 -3.11
N LEU A 32 -5.76 16.19 -3.91
CA LEU A 32 -5.29 17.49 -4.36
C LEU A 32 -6.36 18.22 -5.17
N ILE A 33 -6.37 19.54 -5.02
CA ILE A 33 -7.13 20.47 -5.86
C ILE A 33 -6.13 21.10 -6.83
N LEU A 34 -6.20 20.73 -8.10
CA LEU A 34 -5.21 21.08 -9.11
C LEU A 34 -5.81 22.00 -10.19
N PRO A 35 -5.14 23.11 -10.54
CA PRO A 35 -5.48 23.88 -11.72
C PRO A 35 -5.07 23.10 -12.96
N GLY A 36 -6.05 22.82 -13.82
CA GLY A 36 -5.88 22.18 -15.10
C GLY A 36 -6.26 23.11 -16.24
N THR A 37 -5.87 22.74 -17.46
CA THR A 37 -6.14 23.51 -18.68
C THR A 37 -6.88 22.63 -19.66
N HIS A 38 -7.99 23.11 -20.22
CA HIS A 38 -8.72 22.43 -21.29
C HIS A 38 -7.96 22.59 -22.61
N ASN A 39 -7.79 21.48 -23.36
CA ASN A 39 -7.01 21.42 -24.60
C ASN A 39 -5.67 22.16 -24.53
N SER A 40 -4.81 21.77 -23.59
CA SER A 40 -3.60 22.51 -23.22
C SER A 40 -2.64 22.79 -24.37
N GLY A 41 -2.70 21.98 -25.43
CA GLY A 41 -1.84 22.09 -26.62
C GLY A 41 -2.32 23.04 -27.71
N VAL A 42 -3.47 23.69 -27.55
CA VAL A 42 -4.04 24.61 -28.54
C VAL A 42 -4.10 26.01 -27.94
N ASP A 43 -2.97 26.72 -28.09
CA ASP A 43 -2.69 27.98 -27.43
C ASP A 43 -2.18 29.07 -28.39
N SER A 44 -2.10 30.30 -27.89
CA SER A 44 -1.73 31.48 -28.69
C SER A 44 -0.23 31.58 -29.01
N GLU A 45 0.64 30.82 -28.34
CA GLU A 45 2.07 30.71 -28.64
C GLU A 45 2.38 29.55 -29.61
N ALA A 46 1.36 28.85 -30.12
CA ALA A 46 1.55 27.75 -31.05
C ALA A 46 1.84 28.26 -32.47
N LEU A 47 2.47 27.41 -33.30
CA LEU A 47 2.76 27.76 -34.70
C LEU A 47 1.50 28.03 -35.51
N TYR A 48 0.40 27.35 -35.18
CA TYR A 48 -0.90 27.59 -35.74
C TYR A 48 -1.94 27.84 -34.64
N THR A 49 -2.67 28.93 -34.78
CA THR A 49 -3.71 29.38 -33.85
C THR A 49 -4.94 29.79 -34.65
N SER A 50 -6.12 29.60 -34.06
CA SER A 50 -7.39 30.01 -34.65
C SER A 50 -8.30 30.54 -33.55
N SER A 51 -8.97 31.67 -33.80
CA SER A 51 -9.97 32.20 -32.86
C SER A 51 -11.07 31.19 -32.52
N PHE A 52 -11.33 30.22 -33.41
CA PHE A 52 -12.34 29.17 -33.24
C PHE A 52 -11.89 27.98 -32.38
N GLY A 53 -10.58 27.80 -32.17
CA GLY A 53 -10.05 26.59 -31.52
C GLY A 53 -9.06 26.83 -30.38
N THR A 54 -8.47 28.02 -30.31
CA THR A 54 -7.44 28.36 -29.33
C THR A 54 -8.03 28.58 -27.94
N CYS A 55 -7.65 27.71 -27.01
CA CYS A 55 -8.19 27.61 -25.66
C CYS A 55 -7.29 28.26 -24.60
N GLN A 56 -6.01 28.46 -24.88
CA GLN A 56 -5.04 28.94 -23.88
C GLN A 56 -4.17 30.09 -24.42
N ASP A 57 -3.66 30.92 -23.50
CA ASP A 57 -2.74 32.01 -23.85
C ASP A 57 -1.32 31.49 -24.13
N TYR A 58 -0.88 30.49 -23.36
CA TYR A 58 0.53 30.13 -23.24
C TYR A 58 0.78 28.70 -23.70
N SER A 59 2.01 28.42 -24.15
CA SER A 59 2.49 27.05 -24.42
C SER A 59 2.43 26.17 -23.16
N PRO A 60 2.36 24.83 -23.31
CA PRO A 60 2.32 23.90 -22.18
C PRO A 60 3.44 24.11 -21.14
N PHE A 61 4.68 24.37 -21.58
CA PHE A 61 5.77 24.73 -20.66
C PHE A 61 5.45 26.01 -19.86
N ASN A 62 4.98 27.05 -20.54
CA ASN A 62 4.64 28.32 -19.93
C ASN A 62 3.42 28.23 -18.99
N GLN A 63 2.50 27.29 -19.25
CA GLN A 63 1.40 26.95 -18.35
C GLN A 63 1.94 26.34 -17.03
N LEU A 64 2.87 25.38 -17.11
CA LEU A 64 3.46 24.70 -15.94
C LEU A 64 4.22 25.67 -15.02
N ILE A 65 5.06 26.54 -15.57
CA ILE A 65 5.82 27.52 -14.77
C ILE A 65 4.93 28.59 -14.13
N ARG A 66 3.69 28.73 -14.59
CA ARG A 66 2.66 29.62 -14.02
C ARG A 66 1.70 28.88 -13.09
N GLY A 67 1.98 27.62 -12.76
CA GLY A 67 1.32 26.89 -11.68
C GLY A 67 0.25 25.91 -12.12
N VAL A 68 -0.01 25.74 -13.42
CA VAL A 68 -0.84 24.64 -13.95
C VAL A 68 -0.16 23.30 -13.62
N ARG A 69 -0.95 22.30 -13.23
CA ARG A 69 -0.45 20.97 -12.83
C ARG A 69 -1.15 19.82 -13.55
N VAL A 70 -2.19 20.11 -14.33
CA VAL A 70 -2.87 19.13 -15.20
C VAL A 70 -2.98 19.67 -16.62
N LEU A 71 -2.52 18.88 -17.59
CA LEU A 71 -2.62 19.21 -19.02
C LEU A 71 -3.60 18.24 -19.69
N ASP A 72 -4.72 18.73 -20.22
CA ASP A 72 -5.67 17.99 -21.06
C ASP A 72 -5.12 17.90 -22.49
N LEU A 73 -4.71 16.69 -22.88
CA LEU A 73 -4.07 16.39 -24.15
C LEU A 73 -5.02 15.62 -25.04
N ARG A 74 -5.37 16.23 -26.16
CA ARG A 74 -6.08 15.61 -27.29
C ARG A 74 -5.07 15.35 -28.39
N VAL A 75 -4.94 14.10 -28.79
CA VAL A 75 -3.82 13.66 -29.63
C VAL A 75 -4.33 13.04 -30.92
N GLU A 76 -3.81 13.51 -32.04
CA GLU A 76 -3.98 12.90 -33.35
C GLU A 76 -2.72 12.09 -33.71
N PHE A 77 -2.91 10.89 -34.25
CA PHE A 77 -1.82 10.10 -34.83
C PHE A 77 -1.72 10.33 -36.34
N ASP A 78 -0.58 10.84 -36.79
CA ASP A 78 -0.23 11.06 -38.19
C ASP A 78 0.81 10.02 -38.65
N PRO A 79 0.40 8.93 -39.32
CA PRO A 79 1.34 7.90 -39.80
C PRO A 79 2.28 8.42 -40.89
N THR A 80 1.97 9.57 -41.51
CA THR A 80 2.75 10.16 -42.61
C THR A 80 3.81 11.14 -42.13
N ALA A 81 3.90 11.42 -40.83
CA ALA A 81 4.92 12.31 -40.29
C ALA A 81 6.34 11.80 -40.61
N ARG A 82 7.28 12.74 -40.78
CA ARG A 82 8.65 12.47 -41.25
C ARG A 82 9.44 11.61 -40.28
N THR A 83 9.19 11.76 -38.98
CA THR A 83 9.83 10.98 -37.92
C THR A 83 8.79 10.40 -36.98
N GLN A 84 9.13 9.29 -36.32
CA GLN A 84 8.26 8.62 -35.33
C GLN A 84 7.86 9.54 -34.18
N GLN A 85 8.76 10.45 -33.79
CA GLN A 85 8.54 11.41 -32.70
C GLN A 85 7.55 12.53 -33.05
N GLU A 86 7.37 12.81 -34.34
CA GLU A 86 6.46 13.85 -34.85
C GLU A 86 5.05 13.33 -35.13
N ARG A 87 4.81 12.01 -35.03
CA ARG A 87 3.52 11.38 -35.37
C ARG A 87 2.39 11.72 -34.42
N PHE A 88 2.67 12.24 -33.23
CA PHE A 88 1.65 12.51 -32.20
C PHE A 88 1.41 14.01 -32.07
N LEU A 89 0.39 14.51 -32.75
CA LEU A 89 0.08 15.93 -32.89
C LEU A 89 -0.99 16.36 -31.88
N LEU A 90 -0.92 17.60 -31.39
CA LEU A 90 -1.96 18.17 -30.53
C LEU A 90 -3.06 18.80 -31.39
N VAL A 91 -4.31 18.42 -31.10
CA VAL A 91 -5.48 18.79 -31.93
C VAL A 91 -6.66 19.26 -31.06
N HIS A 92 -7.38 20.27 -31.52
CA HIS A 92 -8.71 20.62 -31.03
C HIS A 92 -9.44 21.40 -32.11
N HIS A 93 -10.25 20.72 -32.93
CA HIS A 93 -10.81 21.20 -34.22
C HIS A 93 -9.77 21.57 -35.29
N ILE A 94 -8.55 21.92 -34.88
CA ILE A 94 -7.38 22.26 -35.68
C ILE A 94 -6.13 21.59 -35.09
N ARG A 95 -5.15 21.29 -35.94
CA ARG A 95 -3.79 20.95 -35.50
C ARG A 95 -3.07 22.25 -35.10
N SER A 96 -2.59 22.37 -33.87
CA SER A 96 -1.91 23.60 -33.40
C SER A 96 -0.47 23.75 -33.93
N GLY A 97 0.05 22.72 -34.62
CA GLY A 97 1.46 22.62 -35.00
C GLY A 97 2.38 22.19 -33.86
N ARG A 98 1.80 21.81 -32.70
CA ARG A 98 2.51 21.18 -31.59
C ARG A 98 2.47 19.66 -31.68
N ASN A 99 3.50 19.02 -31.11
CA ASN A 99 3.56 17.57 -30.99
C ASN A 99 3.93 17.13 -29.56
N ILE A 100 3.57 15.90 -29.20
CA ILE A 100 3.77 15.36 -27.85
C ILE A 100 5.23 15.35 -27.45
N LYS A 101 6.15 14.93 -28.33
CA LYS A 101 7.56 14.79 -27.96
C LYS A 101 8.16 16.13 -27.54
N ARG A 102 8.11 17.13 -28.42
CA ARG A 102 8.75 18.43 -28.23
C ARG A 102 8.00 19.28 -27.21
N ASP A 103 6.70 19.44 -27.39
CA ASP A 103 5.93 20.48 -26.70
C ASP A 103 5.37 20.00 -25.34
N ILE A 104 5.32 18.70 -25.10
CA ILE A 104 4.85 18.11 -23.84
C ILE A 104 5.98 17.41 -23.09
N LEU A 105 6.60 16.39 -23.67
CA LEU A 105 7.55 15.54 -22.93
C LEU A 105 8.89 16.24 -22.66
N ASP A 106 9.50 16.86 -23.67
CA ASP A 106 10.75 17.61 -23.51
C ASP A 106 10.54 18.88 -22.67
N ALA A 107 9.40 19.55 -22.85
CA ALA A 107 8.96 20.66 -22.01
C ALA A 107 8.82 20.24 -20.54
N LEU A 108 8.19 19.09 -20.28
CA LEU A 108 8.01 18.57 -18.93
C LEU A 108 9.35 18.19 -18.28
N ASN A 109 10.25 17.54 -19.02
CA ASN A 109 11.62 17.30 -18.54
C ASN A 109 12.34 18.59 -18.16
N SER A 110 12.22 19.63 -18.99
CA SER A 110 12.79 20.96 -18.71
C SER A 110 12.17 21.58 -17.45
N PHE A 111 10.86 21.41 -17.26
CA PHE A 111 10.15 21.86 -16.06
C PHE A 111 10.60 21.10 -14.80
N HIS A 112 10.76 19.77 -14.88
CA HIS A 112 11.27 18.97 -13.76
C HIS A 112 12.71 19.33 -13.42
N GLN A 113 13.58 19.54 -14.41
CA GLN A 113 14.94 20.03 -14.18
C GLN A 113 14.92 21.38 -13.46
N ARG A 114 14.08 22.32 -13.93
CA ARG A 114 13.89 23.63 -13.30
C ARG A 114 13.45 23.54 -11.84
N THR A 115 12.57 22.60 -11.52
CA THR A 115 11.94 22.47 -10.19
C THR A 115 12.63 21.46 -9.27
N GLY A 116 13.70 20.81 -9.74
CA GLY A 116 14.38 19.73 -9.00
C GLY A 116 13.54 18.47 -8.87
N GLY A 117 12.55 18.27 -9.75
CA GLY A 117 11.72 17.07 -9.81
C GLY A 117 10.71 16.92 -8.67
N LYS A 118 10.38 17.99 -7.94
CA LYS A 118 9.48 17.95 -6.77
C LYS A 118 8.02 18.29 -7.08
N GLU A 119 7.74 18.87 -8.24
CA GLU A 119 6.39 19.29 -8.62
C GLU A 119 5.65 18.18 -9.35
N LEU A 120 4.45 17.84 -8.86
CA LEU A 120 3.55 16.90 -9.50
C LEU A 120 3.03 17.46 -10.83
N VAL A 121 3.02 16.67 -11.90
CA VAL A 121 2.31 16.99 -13.14
C VAL A 121 1.46 15.79 -13.56
N ILE A 122 0.22 16.04 -13.97
CA ILE A 122 -0.67 15.06 -14.58
C ILE A 122 -0.79 15.38 -16.07
N LEU A 123 -0.36 14.44 -16.91
CA LEU A 123 -0.63 14.46 -18.34
C LEU A 123 -1.90 13.64 -18.60
N ASP A 124 -3.01 14.30 -18.92
CA ASP A 124 -4.29 13.67 -19.22
C ASP A 124 -4.41 13.45 -20.73
N PHE A 125 -4.00 12.28 -21.20
CA PHE A 125 -4.22 11.85 -22.58
C PHE A 125 -5.68 11.43 -22.75
N HIS A 126 -6.53 12.40 -23.07
CA HIS A 126 -7.98 12.28 -23.02
C HIS A 126 -8.58 11.72 -24.31
N THR A 127 -8.08 12.15 -25.47
CA THR A 127 -8.58 11.73 -26.79
C THR A 127 -7.45 11.26 -27.69
N PHE A 128 -7.75 10.24 -28.50
CA PHE A 128 -6.82 9.57 -29.41
C PHE A 128 -7.45 9.46 -30.80
N GLU A 129 -7.24 10.47 -31.65
CA GLU A 129 -7.74 10.51 -33.03
C GLU A 129 -6.84 9.72 -33.96
N HIS A 130 -7.43 8.82 -34.76
CA HIS A 130 -6.73 7.99 -35.75
C HIS A 130 -5.69 6.99 -35.20
N PHE A 131 -5.74 6.68 -33.89
CA PHE A 131 -4.82 5.73 -33.28
C PHE A 131 -5.10 4.28 -33.68
N THR A 132 -4.03 3.54 -33.99
CA THR A 132 -4.00 2.08 -34.06
C THR A 132 -3.49 1.48 -32.73
N PRO A 133 -3.67 0.18 -32.46
CA PRO A 133 -3.03 -0.48 -31.31
C PRO A 133 -1.51 -0.25 -31.25
N ASP A 134 -0.83 -0.30 -32.39
CA ASP A 134 0.62 -0.06 -32.49
C ASP A 134 0.97 1.40 -32.18
N ALA A 135 0.16 2.36 -32.62
CA ALA A 135 0.35 3.77 -32.28
C ALA A 135 0.26 4.02 -30.77
N HIS A 136 -0.61 3.30 -30.06
CA HIS A 136 -0.65 3.37 -28.59
C HIS A 136 0.60 2.79 -27.93
N ALA A 137 1.10 1.65 -28.43
CA ALA A 137 2.35 1.05 -27.93
C ALA A 137 3.57 1.96 -28.21
N GLU A 138 3.58 2.59 -29.38
CA GLU A 138 4.58 3.57 -29.79
C GLU A 138 4.56 4.81 -28.87
N LEU A 139 3.38 5.40 -28.63
CA LEU A 139 3.24 6.54 -27.72
C LEU A 139 3.66 6.18 -26.29
N ALA A 140 3.24 5.02 -25.77
CA ALA A 140 3.64 4.56 -24.44
C ALA A 140 5.17 4.39 -24.34
N THR A 141 5.80 3.87 -25.39
CA THR A 141 7.26 3.74 -25.48
C THR A 141 7.91 5.13 -25.49
N LEU A 142 7.42 6.05 -26.32
CA LEU A 142 7.92 7.42 -26.40
C LEU A 142 7.85 8.17 -25.06
N ILE A 143 6.74 8.03 -24.33
CA ILE A 143 6.57 8.62 -22.99
C ILE A 143 7.62 8.07 -22.02
N LYS A 144 7.74 6.73 -21.94
CA LYS A 144 8.66 6.07 -21.00
C LYS A 144 10.13 6.36 -21.31
N THR A 145 10.51 6.39 -22.60
CA THR A 145 11.90 6.64 -22.99
C THR A 145 12.27 8.11 -22.83
N THR A 146 11.33 9.04 -23.04
CA THR A 146 11.61 10.47 -22.91
C THR A 146 11.63 10.93 -21.46
N LEU A 147 10.63 10.57 -20.65
CA LEU A 147 10.55 11.00 -19.25
C LEU A 147 11.38 10.13 -18.29
N GLY A 148 11.64 8.89 -18.68
CA GLY A 148 12.19 7.86 -17.79
C GLY A 148 11.11 7.26 -16.90
N THR A 149 11.12 5.93 -16.76
CA THR A 149 10.16 5.20 -15.91
C THR A 149 10.24 5.58 -14.44
N ASP A 150 11.38 6.11 -14.01
CA ASP A 150 11.66 6.49 -12.63
C ASP A 150 11.02 7.82 -12.20
N ALA A 151 10.61 8.66 -13.16
CA ALA A 151 9.87 9.89 -12.93
C ALA A 151 8.35 9.67 -12.87
N LEU A 152 7.87 8.55 -13.42
CA LEU A 152 6.46 8.21 -13.45
C LEU A 152 5.98 7.76 -12.07
N ILE A 153 4.72 8.09 -11.76
CA ILE A 153 4.00 7.60 -10.59
C ILE A 153 3.00 6.56 -11.07
N PRO A 154 3.24 5.25 -10.87
CA PRO A 154 2.26 4.21 -11.16
C PRO A 154 0.97 4.30 -10.35
N ALA A 155 -0.13 3.79 -10.91
CA ALA A 155 -1.47 3.86 -10.29
C ALA A 155 -1.57 3.16 -8.92
N HIS A 156 -0.71 2.18 -8.63
CA HIS A 156 -0.70 1.52 -7.33
C HIS A 156 -0.23 2.46 -6.20
N TYR A 157 0.39 3.61 -6.48
CA TYR A 157 0.77 4.58 -5.45
C TYR A 157 -0.36 5.51 -4.98
N ARG A 158 -1.55 5.42 -5.58
CA ARG A 158 -2.67 6.36 -5.31
C ARG A 158 -3.05 6.55 -3.83
N SER A 159 -2.90 5.50 -3.03
CA SER A 159 -3.26 5.51 -1.60
C SER A 159 -2.24 6.25 -0.72
N PHE A 160 -1.08 6.62 -1.27
CA PHE A 160 -0.01 7.29 -0.52
C PHE A 160 -0.01 8.78 -0.78
N THR A 161 0.45 9.52 0.24
CA THR A 161 0.64 10.97 0.12
C THR A 161 1.76 11.28 -0.88
N LEU A 162 1.74 12.46 -1.51
CA LEU A 162 2.78 12.86 -2.46
C LEU A 162 4.18 12.80 -1.81
N LYS A 163 4.31 13.21 -0.55
CA LYS A 163 5.54 13.14 0.25
C LYS A 163 6.04 11.70 0.43
N GLN A 164 5.15 10.77 0.74
CA GLN A 164 5.48 9.34 0.83
C GLN A 164 5.96 8.79 -0.51
N ILE A 165 5.31 9.15 -1.61
CA ILE A 165 5.71 8.72 -2.97
C ILE A 165 7.10 9.26 -3.31
N GLN A 166 7.33 10.56 -3.09
CA GLN A 166 8.58 11.24 -3.41
C GLN A 166 9.75 10.82 -2.51
N SER A 167 9.49 10.19 -1.36
CA SER A 167 10.56 9.61 -0.50
C SER A 167 11.34 8.48 -1.19
N ARG A 168 10.81 7.91 -2.29
CA ARG A 168 11.45 6.83 -3.07
C ARG A 168 12.33 7.31 -4.20
N GLY A 169 12.28 8.58 -4.54
CA GLY A 169 12.94 9.14 -5.72
C GLY A 169 12.09 10.19 -6.42
N PRO A 170 12.54 10.70 -7.58
CA PRO A 170 11.93 11.84 -8.26
C PRO A 170 10.63 11.46 -9.01
N MET A 171 9.71 10.77 -8.33
CA MET A 171 8.41 10.38 -8.87
C MET A 171 7.45 11.57 -8.80
N ASN A 172 7.14 12.15 -9.95
CA ASN A 172 6.46 13.43 -10.06
C ASN A 172 5.49 13.54 -11.25
N THR A 173 5.42 12.52 -12.11
CA THR A 173 4.53 12.55 -13.28
C THR A 173 3.49 11.45 -13.23
N VAL A 174 2.22 11.82 -13.32
CA VAL A 174 1.12 10.88 -13.59
C VAL A 174 0.79 10.92 -15.07
N ILE A 175 0.76 9.75 -15.71
CA ILE A 175 0.21 9.58 -17.05
C ILE A 175 -1.21 9.04 -16.89
N ALA A 176 -2.21 9.91 -17.04
CA ALA A 176 -3.60 9.50 -17.12
C ALA A 176 -3.94 9.20 -18.58
N TYR A 177 -4.31 7.96 -18.87
CA TYR A 177 -4.44 7.47 -20.24
C TYR A 177 -5.86 6.94 -20.47
N ASN A 178 -6.68 7.66 -21.23
CA ASN A 178 -8.10 7.37 -21.41
C ASN A 178 -8.37 6.19 -22.37
N ARG A 179 -7.81 5.02 -22.03
CA ARG A 179 -7.99 3.76 -22.75
C ARG A 179 -7.99 2.59 -21.78
N GLY A 180 -8.89 1.63 -22.03
CA GLY A 180 -8.97 0.39 -21.25
C GLY A 180 -7.66 -0.40 -21.30
N LEU A 181 -7.14 -0.65 -22.51
CA LEU A 181 -5.84 -1.27 -22.74
C LEU A 181 -4.73 -0.20 -22.72
N ARG A 182 -3.89 -0.21 -21.68
CA ARG A 182 -2.80 0.75 -21.44
C ARG A 182 -1.63 0.10 -20.71
N ASP A 183 -0.50 0.80 -20.67
CA ASP A 183 0.70 0.37 -19.93
C ASP A 183 0.42 0.28 -18.42
N ALA A 184 1.05 -0.68 -17.73
CA ALA A 184 0.85 -0.92 -16.30
C ALA A 184 1.32 0.23 -15.40
N LEU A 185 2.23 1.08 -15.89
CA LEU A 185 2.67 2.29 -15.20
C LEU A 185 1.66 3.45 -15.34
N PHE A 186 0.68 3.35 -16.25
CA PHE A 186 -0.25 4.44 -16.54
C PHE A 186 -1.56 4.30 -15.75
N TRP A 187 -2.11 5.44 -15.35
CA TRP A 187 -3.39 5.53 -14.67
C TRP A 187 -4.52 5.40 -15.69
N GLY A 188 -5.72 5.08 -15.19
CA GLY A 188 -6.92 5.32 -16.00
C GLY A 188 -7.01 6.79 -16.39
N GLY A 189 -7.69 7.08 -17.50
CA GLY A 189 -7.91 8.47 -17.93
C GLY A 189 -8.61 9.28 -16.85
N VAL A 190 -8.42 10.60 -16.88
CA VAL A 190 -9.18 11.49 -16.00
C VAL A 190 -10.66 11.41 -16.42
N ASN A 191 -11.54 11.14 -15.46
CA ASN A 191 -12.97 11.22 -15.65
C ASN A 191 -13.36 12.70 -15.77
N GLN A 192 -13.41 13.19 -17.01
CA GLN A 192 -13.79 14.56 -17.33
C GLN A 192 -15.32 14.70 -17.22
N ARG A 193 -15.78 15.39 -16.18
CA ARG A 193 -17.17 15.82 -16.06
C ARG A 193 -17.41 16.98 -17.01
N TRP A 194 -18.00 16.64 -18.16
CA TRP A 194 -18.34 17.59 -19.21
C TRP A 194 -19.85 17.64 -19.41
N LYS A 195 -20.38 18.85 -19.64
CA LYS A 195 -21.81 19.09 -19.76
C LYS A 195 -22.46 18.39 -20.98
N GLY A 196 -21.67 18.04 -21.99
CA GLY A 196 -22.17 17.50 -23.25
C GLY A 196 -22.66 18.55 -24.25
N ASP A 197 -22.47 19.84 -23.95
CA ASP A 197 -22.80 20.98 -24.81
C ASP A 197 -21.59 21.90 -24.86
N PHE A 198 -21.17 22.30 -26.06
CA PHE A 198 -20.03 23.19 -26.27
C PHE A 198 -20.35 24.66 -26.00
N SER A 199 -21.61 25.10 -26.12
CA SER A 199 -21.99 26.52 -25.99
C SER A 199 -23.12 26.79 -24.97
N PRO A 200 -23.07 26.19 -23.77
CA PRO A 200 -24.08 26.44 -22.75
C PRO A 200 -24.09 27.92 -22.32
N SER A 201 -25.21 28.38 -21.76
CA SER A 201 -25.19 29.63 -20.99
C SER A 201 -24.32 29.45 -19.74
N THR A 202 -23.79 30.56 -19.22
CA THR A 202 -23.01 30.57 -17.98
C THR A 202 -23.80 29.94 -16.81
N ASP A 203 -25.09 30.24 -16.69
CA ASP A 203 -25.96 29.65 -15.67
C ASP A 203 -26.18 28.15 -15.88
N ALA A 204 -26.36 27.70 -17.12
CA ALA A 204 -26.53 26.28 -17.42
C ALA A 204 -25.25 25.47 -17.15
N LEU A 205 -24.08 26.07 -17.38
CA LEU A 205 -22.79 25.50 -16.98
C LEU A 205 -22.68 25.43 -15.45
N LYS A 206 -23.02 26.51 -14.73
CA LYS A 206 -22.98 26.53 -13.28
C LYS A 206 -23.91 25.49 -12.64
N THR A 207 -25.14 25.37 -13.12
CA THR A 207 -26.10 24.35 -12.66
C THR A 207 -25.58 22.93 -12.88
N PHE A 208 -24.92 22.67 -14.01
CA PHE A 208 -24.27 21.38 -14.24
C PHE A 208 -23.14 21.14 -13.22
N MET A 209 -22.25 22.12 -13.03
CA MET A 209 -21.16 22.00 -12.06
C MET A 209 -21.69 21.79 -10.64
N ASP A 210 -22.82 22.41 -10.28
CA ASP A 210 -23.48 22.21 -8.99
C ASP A 210 -23.99 20.79 -8.80
N SER A 211 -24.49 20.14 -9.86
CA SER A 211 -24.82 18.72 -9.80
C SER A 211 -23.58 17.84 -9.61
N VAL A 212 -22.47 18.17 -10.28
CA VAL A 212 -21.20 17.45 -10.16
C VAL A 212 -20.61 17.61 -8.75
N ALA A 213 -20.74 18.79 -8.15
CA ALA A 213 -20.26 19.08 -6.80
C ALA A 213 -20.92 18.21 -5.71
N GLN A 214 -22.08 17.63 -6.00
CA GLN A 214 -22.80 16.71 -5.10
C GLN A 214 -22.47 15.24 -5.35
N GLU A 215 -21.70 14.92 -6.38
CA GLU A 215 -21.36 13.54 -6.68
C GLU A 215 -20.30 12.99 -5.72
N THR A 216 -20.48 11.75 -5.28
CA THR A 216 -19.40 10.99 -4.66
C THR A 216 -18.34 10.64 -5.71
N ILE A 217 -17.07 10.88 -5.38
CA ILE A 217 -15.93 10.48 -6.21
C ILE A 217 -15.50 9.08 -5.76
N PRO A 218 -15.52 8.07 -6.65
CA PRO A 218 -15.01 6.73 -6.34
C PRO A 218 -13.54 6.79 -5.90
N GLU A 219 -13.18 5.93 -4.95
CA GLU A 219 -11.80 5.80 -4.50
C GLU A 219 -10.86 5.44 -5.68
N GLY A 220 -9.74 6.16 -5.80
CA GLY A 220 -8.77 5.95 -6.88
C GLY A 220 -9.10 6.63 -8.20
N GLU A 221 -10.23 7.34 -8.33
CA GLU A 221 -10.59 8.05 -9.56
C GLU A 221 -9.97 9.45 -9.63
N LEU A 222 -9.25 9.74 -10.71
CA LEU A 222 -8.93 11.12 -11.07
C LEU A 222 -10.15 11.73 -11.77
N ARG A 223 -10.74 12.77 -11.18
CA ARG A 223 -11.91 13.46 -11.73
C ARG A 223 -11.63 14.94 -11.97
N SER A 224 -12.01 15.43 -13.14
CA SER A 224 -11.97 16.85 -13.46
C SER A 224 -13.36 17.41 -13.75
N ILE A 225 -13.59 18.67 -13.41
CA ILE A 225 -14.72 19.44 -13.93
C ILE A 225 -14.27 20.24 -15.14
N GLN A 226 -14.98 20.12 -16.25
CA GLN A 226 -14.76 20.94 -17.44
C GLN A 226 -15.55 22.25 -17.30
N CYS A 227 -14.89 23.29 -16.78
CA CYS A 227 -15.43 24.64 -16.67
C CYS A 227 -14.96 25.45 -17.89
N ALA A 228 -15.45 25.06 -19.06
CA ALA A 228 -15.14 25.68 -20.34
C ALA A 228 -16.41 25.72 -21.20
N LYS A 229 -16.54 26.76 -22.03
CA LYS A 229 -17.67 26.93 -22.95
C LYS A 229 -17.30 27.84 -24.10
N TYR A 230 -18.04 27.75 -25.19
CA TYR A 230 -17.92 28.61 -26.35
C TYR A 230 -18.96 29.73 -26.34
N ASN A 231 -18.59 30.87 -26.90
CA ASN A 231 -19.53 31.89 -27.37
C ASN A 231 -20.35 31.33 -28.54
N LYS A 232 -21.62 31.75 -28.68
CA LYS A 232 -22.45 31.29 -29.80
C LYS A 232 -22.07 31.97 -31.11
N PHE A 233 -21.74 33.25 -31.06
CA PHE A 233 -21.34 34.03 -32.22
C PHE A 233 -20.40 35.17 -31.83
N PRO A 234 -19.17 35.22 -32.39
CA PRO A 234 -18.52 34.14 -33.15
C PRO A 234 -18.24 32.91 -32.26
N PRO A 235 -18.26 31.67 -32.80
CA PRO A 235 -18.02 30.45 -32.05
C PRO A 235 -16.55 30.33 -31.60
N THR A 236 -16.24 30.94 -30.46
CA THR A 236 -14.89 31.06 -29.91
C THR A 236 -14.89 30.59 -28.46
N PRO A 237 -13.80 29.99 -27.95
CA PRO A 237 -13.64 29.71 -26.52
C PRO A 237 -13.89 30.98 -25.70
N ASP A 238 -14.87 30.92 -24.80
CA ASP A 238 -15.30 32.10 -24.06
C ASP A 238 -14.33 32.44 -22.92
N ASP A 239 -14.01 33.73 -22.79
CA ASP A 239 -13.28 34.25 -21.64
C ASP A 239 -14.29 34.76 -20.59
N PHE A 240 -14.66 33.86 -19.68
CA PHE A 240 -15.48 34.14 -18.50
C PHE A 240 -14.65 33.99 -17.22
N SER A 241 -13.39 34.40 -17.28
CA SER A 241 -12.42 34.30 -16.18
C SER A 241 -12.86 35.03 -14.90
N ASP A 242 -13.72 36.05 -15.02
CA ASP A 242 -14.37 36.73 -13.88
C ASP A 242 -15.23 35.75 -13.06
N LYS A 243 -16.00 34.89 -13.74
CA LYS A 243 -16.83 33.86 -13.10
C LYS A 243 -16.01 32.70 -12.58
N VAL A 244 -14.98 32.28 -13.30
CA VAL A 244 -14.03 31.27 -12.80
C VAL A 244 -13.42 31.75 -11.48
N GLY A 245 -12.93 32.99 -11.43
CA GLY A 245 -12.40 33.61 -10.22
C GLY A 245 -13.43 33.71 -9.09
N GLN A 246 -14.69 34.05 -9.42
CA GLN A 246 -15.79 34.13 -8.47
C GLN A 246 -16.17 32.75 -7.88
N TRP A 247 -16.39 31.75 -8.72
CA TRP A 247 -16.91 30.43 -8.31
C TRP A 247 -15.88 29.62 -7.53
N PHE A 248 -14.61 29.70 -7.93
CA PHE A 248 -13.54 28.94 -7.31
C PHE A 248 -12.72 29.74 -6.29
N ALA A 249 -13.22 30.90 -5.84
CA ALA A 249 -12.62 31.63 -4.74
C ALA A 249 -12.50 30.73 -3.49
N SER A 250 -11.29 30.60 -2.95
CA SER A 250 -11.03 29.77 -1.77
C SER A 250 -10.97 30.62 -0.52
N LYS A 251 -11.84 30.35 0.45
CA LYS A 251 -11.90 31.07 1.75
C LYS A 251 -11.75 30.14 2.94
N ASP A 252 -12.43 29.01 2.91
CA ASP A 252 -12.52 28.03 4.01
C ASP A 252 -12.86 26.62 3.47
N ILE A 253 -13.09 25.66 4.37
CA ILE A 253 -13.35 24.26 4.03
C ILE A 253 -14.71 24.03 3.34
N ASN A 254 -15.62 25.00 3.43
CA ASN A 254 -16.95 24.95 2.81
C ASN A 254 -16.99 25.68 1.45
N SER A 255 -15.85 26.26 1.03
CA SER A 255 -15.76 26.92 -0.27
C SER A 255 -16.01 25.95 -1.41
N TYR A 256 -16.73 26.40 -2.45
CA TYR A 256 -17.14 25.57 -3.59
C TYR A 256 -16.00 24.79 -4.24
N ILE A 257 -14.81 25.39 -4.32
CA ILE A 257 -13.60 24.74 -4.84
C ILE A 257 -13.25 23.41 -4.14
N GLN A 258 -13.64 23.21 -2.87
CA GLN A 258 -13.33 22.01 -2.09
C GLN A 258 -14.05 20.75 -2.58
N THR A 259 -15.14 20.89 -3.36
CA THR A 259 -15.89 19.75 -3.92
C THR A 259 -15.21 19.15 -5.15
N PHE A 260 -14.20 19.80 -5.71
CA PHE A 260 -13.50 19.38 -6.93
C PHE A 260 -12.11 18.81 -6.63
N ARG A 261 -11.48 18.22 -7.65
CA ARG A 261 -10.10 17.71 -7.62
C ARG A 261 -9.26 18.31 -8.72
N ILE A 262 -9.72 18.23 -9.96
CA ILE A 262 -9.07 18.90 -11.09
C ILE A 262 -10.08 19.89 -11.68
N ILE A 263 -9.64 21.13 -11.92
CA ILE A 263 -10.48 22.19 -12.49
C ILE A 263 -9.87 22.59 -13.83
N ASN A 264 -10.48 22.13 -14.92
CA ASN A 264 -10.05 22.50 -16.27
C ASN A 264 -10.86 23.71 -16.75
N THR A 265 -10.15 24.72 -17.25
CA THR A 265 -10.75 25.92 -17.84
C THR A 265 -10.08 26.26 -19.17
N ASP A 266 -10.79 26.97 -20.04
CA ASP A 266 -10.15 27.77 -21.08
C ASP A 266 -9.57 29.03 -20.44
N TRP A 267 -8.50 29.59 -21.03
CA TRP A 267 -7.86 30.82 -20.57
C TRP A 267 -7.47 30.79 -19.08
N THR A 268 -7.01 29.63 -18.62
CA THR A 268 -6.88 29.29 -17.18
C THR A 268 -6.11 30.36 -16.40
N LEU A 269 -5.06 30.90 -17.00
CA LEU A 269 -4.13 31.85 -16.38
C LEU A 269 -4.59 33.31 -16.44
N ARG A 270 -5.80 33.59 -16.96
CA ARG A 270 -6.46 34.91 -16.87
C ARG A 270 -7.18 35.12 -15.54
N SER A 271 -7.34 34.07 -14.73
CA SER A 271 -7.94 34.12 -13.40
C SER A 271 -6.92 33.79 -12.29
N TYR A 272 -7.27 34.05 -11.03
CA TYR A 272 -6.44 33.68 -9.86
C TYR A 272 -6.61 32.21 -9.42
N ILE A 273 -7.00 31.31 -10.34
CA ILE A 273 -7.33 29.91 -10.02
C ILE A 273 -6.16 29.14 -9.39
N VAL A 274 -4.92 29.40 -9.80
CA VAL A 274 -3.73 28.75 -9.25
C VAL A 274 -3.58 29.08 -7.77
N GLY A 275 -3.70 30.36 -7.40
CA GLY A 275 -3.67 30.80 -6.01
C GLY A 275 -4.83 30.23 -5.18
N ASN A 276 -6.03 30.16 -5.76
CA ASN A 276 -7.18 29.54 -5.12
C ASN A 276 -6.99 28.04 -4.86
N CYS A 277 -6.45 27.28 -5.82
CA CYS A 277 -6.12 25.86 -5.65
C CYS A 277 -5.05 25.68 -4.56
N ARG A 278 -3.98 26.49 -4.56
CA ARG A 278 -2.95 26.49 -3.50
C ARG A 278 -3.57 26.69 -2.12
N HIS A 279 -4.39 27.74 -1.96
CA HIS A 279 -5.06 28.04 -0.69
C HIS A 279 -6.05 26.95 -0.27
N ALA A 280 -6.84 26.40 -1.21
CA ALA A 280 -7.79 25.33 -0.91
C ALA A 280 -7.11 24.05 -0.42
N ASN A 281 -5.94 23.70 -0.97
CA ASN A 281 -5.16 22.55 -0.49
C ASN A 281 -4.62 22.74 0.93
N LEU A 282 -4.19 23.96 1.29
CA LEU A 282 -3.78 24.29 2.66
C LEU A 282 -4.92 24.07 3.67
N ILE A 283 -6.11 24.57 3.33
CA ILE A 283 -7.31 24.37 4.15
C ILE A 283 -7.64 22.87 4.25
N LYS A 284 -7.60 22.15 3.12
CA LYS A 284 -7.92 20.73 3.07
C LYS A 284 -6.98 19.91 3.94
N VAL A 285 -5.67 20.13 3.83
CA VAL A 285 -4.70 19.34 4.60
C VAL A 285 -4.78 19.62 6.10
N ALA A 286 -5.08 20.86 6.50
CA ALA A 286 -5.27 21.24 7.90
C ALA A 286 -6.50 20.57 8.55
N ALA A 287 -7.49 20.15 7.76
CA ALA A 287 -8.68 19.45 8.24
C ALA A 287 -8.47 17.92 8.42
N LEU A 288 -7.34 17.37 7.96
CA LEU A 288 -7.05 15.94 8.03
C LEU A 288 -6.25 15.59 9.29
N ARG A 289 -6.30 14.31 9.69
CA ARG A 289 -5.34 13.78 10.67
C ARG A 289 -3.90 14.00 10.19
N PRO A 290 -2.93 14.25 11.08
CA PRO A 290 -1.56 14.55 10.69
C PRO A 290 -0.91 13.41 9.87
N ALA A 291 -0.04 13.82 8.95
CA ALA A 291 0.95 12.96 8.32
C ALA A 291 2.33 13.28 8.90
N VAL A 292 3.07 12.27 9.33
CA VAL A 292 4.30 12.48 10.11
C VAL A 292 5.44 11.65 9.54
N GLN A 293 6.63 12.24 9.56
CA GLN A 293 7.87 11.50 9.35
C GLN A 293 8.51 11.23 10.72
N LEU A 294 8.86 9.98 11.00
CA LEU A 294 9.45 9.52 12.24
C LEU A 294 10.80 8.87 12.00
N SER A 295 11.65 8.98 13.01
CA SER A 295 12.90 8.25 13.13
C SER A 295 12.99 7.67 14.56
N PRO A 296 13.77 6.59 14.79
CA PRO A 296 13.81 5.90 16.07
C PRO A 296 14.20 6.72 17.31
N ASP A 297 14.78 7.90 17.13
CA ASP A 297 15.12 8.85 18.19
C ASP A 297 14.01 9.86 18.51
N SER A 298 12.90 9.85 17.76
CA SER A 298 11.72 10.63 18.10
C SER A 298 11.08 10.14 19.41
N SER A 299 10.64 11.07 20.26
CA SER A 299 10.02 10.78 21.58
C SER A 299 8.82 9.84 21.53
N HIS A 300 8.23 9.64 20.36
CA HIS A 300 7.05 8.81 20.11
C HIS A 300 7.38 7.42 19.57
N PHE A 301 8.65 7.12 19.27
CA PHE A 301 9.11 5.80 18.82
C PHE A 301 9.73 5.01 19.96
N VAL A 302 8.95 4.80 21.04
CA VAL A 302 9.45 4.14 22.25
C VAL A 302 9.65 2.64 21.98
N LYS A 303 10.91 2.20 22.00
CA LYS A 303 11.30 0.79 21.83
C LYS A 303 10.79 0.15 20.52
N GLY A 304 10.68 0.90 19.44
CA GLY A 304 10.26 0.36 18.13
C GLY A 304 8.76 0.34 17.88
N ILE A 305 7.93 0.86 18.78
CA ILE A 305 6.47 0.87 18.64
C ILE A 305 6.03 2.14 17.92
N MET A 306 5.15 1.99 16.93
CA MET A 306 4.59 3.12 16.19
C MET A 306 3.30 3.69 16.76
N PRO A 307 3.07 5.01 16.63
CA PRO A 307 1.82 5.64 17.00
C PRO A 307 0.69 5.29 16.02
N GLY A 308 -0.52 5.12 16.55
CA GLY A 308 -1.73 4.79 15.78
C GLY A 308 -2.56 5.98 15.32
N GLU A 309 -2.18 7.19 15.71
CA GLU A 309 -3.02 8.39 15.58
C GLU A 309 -2.90 9.08 14.21
N HIS A 310 -1.85 8.78 13.44
CA HIS A 310 -1.57 9.43 12.17
C HIS A 310 -2.16 8.66 10.99
N ARG A 311 -2.66 9.39 9.98
CA ARG A 311 -3.20 8.77 8.76
C ARG A 311 -2.12 8.30 7.79
N ALA A 312 -0.93 8.88 7.88
CA ALA A 312 0.19 8.60 6.99
C ALA A 312 1.49 8.77 7.75
N LEU A 313 2.25 7.69 7.89
CA LEU A 313 3.56 7.69 8.53
C LEU A 313 4.64 7.39 7.50
N THR A 314 5.77 8.09 7.62
CA THR A 314 7.02 7.76 6.92
C THR A 314 8.09 7.49 7.97
N ILE A 315 8.62 6.29 8.03
CA ILE A 315 9.70 5.90 8.92
C ILE A 315 11.00 5.93 8.12
N VAL A 316 11.97 6.69 8.60
CA VAL A 316 13.29 6.76 7.99
C VAL A 316 14.32 6.19 8.96
N LEU A 317 14.92 5.07 8.56
CA LEU A 317 15.98 4.38 9.29
C LEU A 317 17.32 4.67 8.61
N HIS A 318 18.32 5.08 9.38
CA HIS A 318 19.69 5.27 8.91
C HIS A 318 20.68 4.99 10.03
N ASP A 319 21.97 4.95 9.71
CA ASP A 319 23.02 4.73 10.70
C ASP A 319 22.98 5.84 11.77
N GLY A 320 22.85 5.47 13.05
CA GLY A 320 22.66 6.40 14.16
C GLY A 320 21.19 6.60 14.59
N GLN A 321 20.23 6.43 13.67
CA GLN A 321 18.79 6.43 13.93
C GLN A 321 18.17 5.11 13.42
N TRP A 322 18.60 4.01 14.03
CA TRP A 322 18.22 2.64 13.66
C TRP A 322 17.63 1.90 14.85
N CYS A 323 16.66 1.02 14.58
CA CYS A 323 16.16 0.05 15.55
C CYS A 323 16.20 -1.36 14.96
N ARG A 324 16.42 -2.34 15.84
CA ARG A 324 16.45 -3.76 15.47
C ARG A 324 15.10 -4.27 15.01
N GLU A 325 14.04 -3.83 15.68
CA GLU A 325 12.69 -4.31 15.46
C GLU A 325 11.71 -3.13 15.42
N VAL A 326 10.69 -3.25 14.57
CA VAL A 326 9.59 -2.28 14.42
C VAL A 326 8.26 -2.98 14.60
N PHE A 327 7.41 -2.41 15.46
CA PHE A 327 6.07 -2.89 15.75
C PHE A 327 5.05 -1.91 15.21
N PHE A 328 4.15 -2.43 14.39
CA PHE A 328 3.07 -1.64 13.80
C PHE A 328 1.93 -1.54 14.80
N SER A 329 1.31 -0.36 14.92
CA SER A 329 0.15 -0.17 15.81
C SER A 329 -1.01 -1.06 15.37
N SER A 330 -1.74 -1.64 16.33
CA SER A 330 -3.05 -2.27 16.08
C SER A 330 -4.20 -1.26 16.11
N SER A 331 -3.95 -0.04 16.60
CA SER A 331 -4.87 1.09 16.54
C SER A 331 -4.54 1.89 15.28
N ALA A 332 -5.34 1.73 14.23
CA ALA A 332 -5.24 2.47 12.99
C ALA A 332 -6.63 2.51 12.33
N SER A 333 -6.85 3.49 11.46
CA SER A 333 -8.08 3.59 10.67
C SER A 333 -7.90 2.94 9.30
N HIS A 334 -8.99 2.47 8.71
CA HIS A 334 -8.97 1.94 7.35
C HIS A 334 -8.31 2.95 6.39
N ASN A 335 -7.44 2.46 5.51
CA ASN A 335 -6.63 3.26 4.59
C ASN A 335 -5.52 4.11 5.20
N ASP A 336 -5.20 3.96 6.49
CA ASP A 336 -3.97 4.55 7.03
C ASP A 336 -2.74 3.92 6.35
N THR A 337 -1.69 4.71 6.15
CA THR A 337 -0.51 4.26 5.41
C THR A 337 0.76 4.36 6.21
N ILE A 338 1.64 3.39 6.00
CA ILE A 338 3.02 3.39 6.53
C ILE A 338 3.97 3.18 5.36
N VAL A 339 4.98 4.02 5.28
CA VAL A 339 6.13 3.82 4.41
C VAL A 339 7.35 3.69 5.32
N ILE A 340 8.09 2.59 5.22
CA ILE A 340 9.32 2.37 6.00
C ILE A 340 10.49 2.20 5.05
N THR A 341 11.48 3.08 5.15
CA THR A 341 12.70 3.03 4.35
C THR A 341 13.92 2.88 5.25
N SER A 342 14.90 2.08 4.79
CA SER A 342 16.17 1.92 5.49
C SER A 342 17.34 2.22 4.57
N THR A 343 18.23 3.09 5.04
CA THR A 343 19.58 3.29 4.51
C THR A 343 20.65 2.79 5.49
N ALA A 344 20.22 2.23 6.63
CA ALA A 344 21.12 1.71 7.65
C ALA A 344 21.83 0.44 7.15
N GLN A 345 23.09 0.25 7.56
CA GLN A 345 23.84 -0.97 7.24
C GLN A 345 23.26 -2.23 7.91
N ARG A 346 22.57 -2.06 9.03
CA ARG A 346 21.98 -3.14 9.81
C ARG A 346 20.55 -3.43 9.36
N VAL A 347 20.21 -4.71 9.25
CA VAL A 347 18.85 -5.16 8.92
C VAL A 347 17.89 -4.86 10.07
N THR A 348 16.73 -4.29 9.76
CA THR A 348 15.62 -4.11 10.68
C THR A 348 14.58 -5.20 10.46
N LEU A 349 13.99 -5.72 11.54
CA LEU A 349 12.92 -6.71 11.51
C LEU A 349 11.57 -6.01 11.74
N ILE A 350 10.69 -6.02 10.74
CA ILE A 350 9.31 -5.57 10.92
C ILE A 350 8.53 -6.73 11.51
N ASN A 351 7.95 -6.54 12.69
CA ASN A 351 7.19 -7.57 13.38
C ASN A 351 5.91 -7.95 12.60
N GLY A 352 5.69 -9.24 12.40
CA GLY A 352 4.56 -9.78 11.64
C GLY A 352 3.23 -9.81 12.39
N SER A 353 3.21 -9.57 13.71
CA SER A 353 2.02 -9.78 14.56
C SER A 353 0.80 -8.95 14.19
N ASN A 354 0.99 -7.85 13.46
CA ASN A 354 -0.07 -6.95 12.97
C ASN A 354 -0.13 -6.87 11.44
N LEU A 355 0.64 -7.69 10.72
CA LEU A 355 0.60 -7.75 9.27
C LEU A 355 -0.47 -8.73 8.78
N ASP A 356 -0.97 -8.51 7.57
CA ASP A 356 -1.77 -9.48 6.80
C ASP A 356 -0.84 -10.44 6.03
N LEU A 357 0.20 -10.93 6.72
CA LEU A 357 1.21 -11.81 6.18
C LEU A 357 1.53 -12.88 7.22
N ASN A 358 1.76 -14.08 6.74
CA ASN A 358 1.92 -15.24 7.60
C ASN A 358 3.38 -15.45 8.04
N VAL A 359 3.98 -14.45 8.69
CA VAL A 359 5.42 -14.39 9.01
C VAL A 359 5.64 -13.93 10.45
N GLU A 360 6.76 -14.34 11.07
CA GLU A 360 7.18 -13.79 12.37
C GLU A 360 7.77 -12.38 12.21
N HIS A 361 8.64 -12.20 11.21
CA HIS A 361 9.25 -10.93 10.86
C HIS A 361 9.42 -10.79 9.35
N LEU A 362 9.33 -9.56 8.85
CA LEU A 362 9.83 -9.18 7.53
C LEU A 362 11.16 -8.44 7.67
N PRO A 363 12.25 -8.93 7.06
CA PRO A 363 13.52 -8.21 7.09
C PRO A 363 13.49 -7.02 6.13
N LEU A 364 14.02 -5.88 6.57
CA LEU A 364 14.22 -4.67 5.80
C LEU A 364 15.71 -4.30 5.83
N SER A 365 16.34 -4.27 4.66
CA SER A 365 17.76 -3.98 4.52
C SER A 365 18.04 -2.65 3.82
N ASN A 366 19.32 -2.29 3.73
CA ASN A 366 19.77 -1.04 3.14
C ASN A 366 19.25 -0.86 1.71
N GLY A 367 18.71 0.33 1.42
CA GLY A 367 18.21 0.73 0.12
C GLY A 367 16.78 0.28 -0.17
N LEU A 368 16.17 -0.53 0.70
CA LEU A 368 14.81 -1.00 0.53
C LEU A 368 13.79 -0.07 1.17
N CYS A 369 12.56 -0.14 0.66
CA CYS A 369 11.42 0.52 1.25
C CYS A 369 10.17 -0.32 1.06
N PHE A 370 9.40 -0.47 2.12
CA PHE A 370 8.12 -1.18 2.10
C PHE A 370 6.97 -0.22 2.35
N PHE A 371 5.85 -0.53 1.73
CA PHE A 371 4.62 0.23 1.76
C PHE A 371 3.55 -0.62 2.43
N PHE A 372 2.79 -0.03 3.33
CA PHE A 372 1.71 -0.71 4.00
C PHE A 372 0.46 0.15 4.03
N ILE A 373 -0.69 -0.52 3.92
CA ILE A 373 -2.01 0.08 4.03
C ILE A 373 -2.80 -0.71 5.08
N TYR A 374 -3.40 -0.02 6.03
CA TYR A 374 -4.21 -0.66 7.05
C TYR A 374 -5.58 -1.03 6.50
N ASP A 375 -5.94 -2.30 6.60
CA ASP A 375 -7.27 -2.80 6.31
C ASP A 375 -8.09 -2.85 7.60
N GLY A 376 -8.98 -1.88 7.78
CA GLY A 376 -9.87 -1.83 8.94
C GLY A 376 -10.83 -3.01 9.11
N ALA A 377 -11.18 -3.75 8.04
CA ALA A 377 -12.03 -4.93 8.13
C ALA A 377 -11.25 -6.14 8.65
N LEU A 378 -10.01 -6.33 8.17
CA LEU A 378 -9.13 -7.38 8.68
C LEU A 378 -8.47 -7.00 10.02
N ARG A 379 -8.41 -5.70 10.33
CA ARG A 379 -7.63 -5.11 11.43
C ARG A 379 -6.15 -5.48 11.32
N ARG A 380 -5.61 -5.41 10.10
CA ARG A 380 -4.23 -5.80 9.76
C ARG A 380 -3.61 -4.84 8.77
N TRP A 381 -2.30 -4.68 8.84
CA TRP A 381 -1.50 -3.95 7.86
C TRP A 381 -1.16 -4.85 6.68
N LYS A 382 -1.66 -4.49 5.50
CA LYS A 382 -1.33 -5.18 4.26
C LYS A 382 -0.01 -4.64 3.71
N LEU A 383 0.91 -5.53 3.35
CA LEU A 383 2.06 -5.16 2.54
C LEU A 383 1.56 -4.80 1.14
N HIS A 384 1.64 -3.50 0.82
CA HIS A 384 1.20 -2.98 -0.45
C HIS A 384 2.27 -3.22 -1.52
N SER A 385 1.95 -4.09 -2.48
CA SER A 385 2.86 -4.49 -3.55
C SER A 385 2.15 -4.48 -4.91
N PRO A 386 2.86 -4.22 -6.02
CA PRO A 386 2.36 -4.53 -7.36
C PRO A 386 1.86 -5.97 -7.42
N VAL A 387 0.77 -6.18 -8.16
CA VAL A 387 0.17 -7.50 -8.34
C VAL A 387 0.61 -8.06 -9.68
N GLU A 388 1.08 -9.30 -9.67
CA GLU A 388 1.36 -10.08 -10.86
C GLU A 388 0.53 -11.35 -10.87
N ASN A 389 -0.10 -11.62 -12.00
CA ASN A 389 -0.85 -12.85 -12.25
C ASN A 389 -0.13 -13.61 -13.36
N PRO A 390 0.00 -14.94 -13.30
CA PRO A 390 0.63 -15.69 -14.37
C PRO A 390 -0.23 -15.65 -15.64
N THR A 391 0.44 -15.68 -16.78
CA THR A 391 -0.23 -15.99 -18.05
C THR A 391 -0.61 -17.47 -18.05
N GLN A 392 -1.75 -17.80 -18.66
CA GLN A 392 -2.20 -19.18 -18.74
C GLN A 392 -1.24 -19.98 -19.62
N SER A 393 -0.32 -20.70 -18.97
CA SER A 393 0.84 -21.34 -19.59
C SER A 393 1.39 -22.45 -18.69
N ASP A 394 2.18 -23.38 -19.24
CA ASP A 394 2.83 -24.41 -18.42
C ASP A 394 3.86 -23.82 -17.45
N ARG A 395 4.50 -22.71 -17.84
CA ARG A 395 5.57 -22.08 -17.07
C ARG A 395 5.53 -20.56 -17.15
N HIS A 396 5.53 -19.91 -15.99
CA HIS A 396 5.56 -18.46 -15.83
C HIS A 396 6.82 -18.03 -15.11
N THR A 397 7.48 -16.96 -15.58
CA THR A 397 8.65 -16.37 -14.89
C THR A 397 8.21 -15.08 -14.22
N VAL A 398 8.40 -15.01 -12.91
CA VAL A 398 8.08 -13.82 -12.11
C VAL A 398 9.03 -12.69 -12.46
N HIS A 399 8.52 -11.46 -12.57
CA HIS A 399 9.35 -10.30 -12.89
C HIS A 399 10.42 -10.08 -11.81
N ALA A 400 11.63 -9.72 -12.25
CA ALA A 400 12.74 -9.42 -11.36
C ALA A 400 12.44 -8.18 -10.49
N LEU A 401 12.63 -8.32 -9.18
CA LEU A 401 12.45 -7.22 -8.25
C LEU A 401 13.71 -6.35 -8.20
N THR A 402 13.53 -5.07 -7.87
CA THR A 402 14.61 -4.08 -7.82
C THR A 402 14.61 -3.40 -6.45
N SER A 403 15.67 -2.67 -6.09
CA SER A 403 15.66 -1.90 -4.84
C SER A 403 14.55 -0.83 -4.81
N ARG A 404 14.09 -0.37 -5.98
CA ARG A 404 12.96 0.54 -6.14
C ARG A 404 11.61 -0.17 -5.98
N TYR A 405 11.49 -1.40 -6.46
CA TYR A 405 10.29 -2.23 -6.35
C TYR A 405 10.65 -3.59 -5.73
N PRO A 406 10.94 -3.62 -4.41
CA PRO A 406 11.49 -4.82 -3.76
C PRO A 406 10.42 -5.82 -3.30
N THR A 407 9.14 -5.55 -3.58
CA THR A 407 8.03 -6.40 -3.17
C THR A 407 7.09 -6.70 -4.34
N LEU A 408 6.48 -7.89 -4.30
CA LEU A 408 5.50 -8.32 -5.29
C LEU A 408 4.44 -9.22 -4.65
N ALA A 409 3.17 -9.01 -5.03
CA ALA A 409 2.10 -9.94 -4.73
C ALA A 409 1.83 -10.81 -5.97
N PHE A 410 2.26 -12.07 -5.92
CA PHE A 410 2.01 -13.03 -6.99
C PHE A 410 0.70 -13.78 -6.71
N LYS A 411 -0.31 -13.60 -7.56
CA LYS A 411 -1.65 -14.16 -7.34
C LYS A 411 -2.02 -15.16 -8.43
N MET A 412 -2.29 -16.39 -8.01
CA MET A 412 -2.72 -17.46 -8.88
C MET A 412 -4.21 -17.77 -8.68
N SER A 413 -4.93 -18.02 -9.77
CA SER A 413 -6.35 -18.40 -9.76
C SER A 413 -6.64 -19.34 -10.93
N ASN A 414 -7.84 -19.92 -11.00
CA ASN A 414 -8.22 -20.79 -12.13
C ASN A 414 -8.13 -20.08 -13.51
N ARG A 415 -8.29 -18.74 -13.56
CA ARG A 415 -8.17 -17.95 -14.79
C ARG A 415 -6.74 -17.49 -15.08
N HIS A 416 -5.90 -17.47 -14.06
CA HIS A 416 -4.50 -17.06 -14.12
C HIS A 416 -3.68 -18.13 -13.44
N TYR A 417 -3.44 -19.23 -14.14
CA TYR A 417 -2.79 -20.43 -13.63
C TYR A 417 -1.55 -20.77 -14.46
N SER A 418 -0.49 -21.18 -13.76
CA SER A 418 0.66 -21.83 -14.37
C SER A 418 1.14 -22.99 -13.51
N ARG A 419 1.59 -24.07 -14.14
CA ARG A 419 2.03 -25.28 -13.43
C ARG A 419 3.37 -25.07 -12.73
N GLU A 420 4.30 -24.37 -13.38
CA GLU A 420 5.58 -23.99 -12.80
C GLU A 420 5.75 -22.47 -12.77
N VAL A 421 6.13 -21.94 -11.62
CA VAL A 421 6.38 -20.51 -11.40
C VAL A 421 7.84 -20.31 -11.04
N LEU A 422 8.62 -19.70 -11.92
CA LEU A 422 10.05 -19.46 -11.72
C LEU A 422 10.26 -18.15 -10.96
N LEU A 423 10.92 -18.21 -9.81
CA LEU A 423 11.36 -17.02 -9.07
C LEU A 423 12.58 -16.38 -9.77
N PRO A 424 12.73 -15.05 -9.72
CA PRO A 424 13.79 -14.37 -10.46
C PRO A 424 15.17 -14.56 -9.80
N ALA A 425 16.22 -14.66 -10.63
CA ALA A 425 17.60 -14.80 -10.15
C ALA A 425 18.24 -13.47 -9.72
N ASN A 426 17.94 -12.37 -10.41
CA ASN A 426 18.59 -11.08 -10.16
C ASN A 426 17.64 -10.19 -9.35
N THR A 427 17.78 -10.20 -8.03
CA THR A 427 16.91 -9.48 -7.11
C THR A 427 17.71 -9.11 -5.85
N PRO A 428 17.48 -7.92 -5.25
CA PRO A 428 18.19 -7.54 -4.02
C PRO A 428 17.91 -8.49 -2.86
N GLU A 429 18.86 -8.59 -1.93
CA GLU A 429 18.67 -9.26 -0.64
C GLU A 429 17.46 -8.67 0.10
N HIS A 430 16.71 -9.52 0.80
CA HIS A 430 15.50 -9.21 1.54
C HIS A 430 14.33 -8.67 0.70
N ALA A 431 14.39 -8.76 -0.63
CA ALA A 431 13.18 -8.59 -1.46
C ALA A 431 12.13 -9.63 -1.08
N VAL A 432 10.85 -9.31 -1.28
CA VAL A 432 9.72 -10.11 -0.80
C VAL A 432 8.76 -10.46 -1.94
N ILE A 433 8.42 -11.74 -2.06
CA ILE A 433 7.32 -12.20 -2.93
C ILE A 433 6.26 -12.82 -2.03
N HIS A 434 5.07 -12.23 -2.00
CA HIS A 434 3.90 -12.83 -1.37
C HIS A 434 3.12 -13.62 -2.42
N ALA A 435 3.26 -14.94 -2.40
CA ALA A 435 2.58 -15.85 -3.31
C ALA A 435 1.29 -16.38 -2.68
N VAL A 436 0.16 -16.16 -3.35
CA VAL A 436 -1.15 -16.68 -2.93
C VAL A 436 -1.81 -17.43 -4.07
N SER A 437 -2.52 -18.50 -3.74
CA SER A 437 -3.25 -19.30 -4.73
C SER A 437 -4.69 -19.55 -4.28
N SER A 438 -5.63 -19.28 -5.19
CA SER A 438 -7.01 -19.78 -5.11
C SER A 438 -7.30 -20.77 -6.24
N ALA A 439 -6.26 -21.28 -6.91
CA ALA A 439 -6.41 -22.24 -8.00
C ALA A 439 -6.72 -23.64 -7.46
N GLN A 440 -7.55 -24.40 -8.17
CA GLN A 440 -7.91 -25.76 -7.78
C GLN A 440 -6.75 -26.75 -7.96
N LEU A 441 -5.92 -26.54 -9.00
CA LEU A 441 -4.75 -27.35 -9.27
C LEU A 441 -3.52 -26.78 -8.55
N PRO A 442 -2.63 -27.65 -8.02
CA PRO A 442 -1.38 -27.21 -7.40
C PRO A 442 -0.35 -26.77 -8.45
N ALA A 443 0.50 -25.81 -8.09
CA ALA A 443 1.66 -25.41 -8.87
C ALA A 443 2.96 -25.61 -8.09
N ASP A 444 4.08 -25.68 -8.81
CA ASP A 444 5.41 -25.66 -8.22
C ASP A 444 6.05 -24.28 -8.39
N ILE A 445 6.41 -23.64 -7.27
CA ILE A 445 7.31 -22.50 -7.27
C ILE A 445 8.74 -23.03 -7.31
N VAL A 446 9.51 -22.61 -8.30
CA VAL A 446 10.87 -23.08 -8.54
C VAL A 446 11.84 -21.91 -8.36
N ALA A 447 12.75 -22.04 -7.42
CA ALA A 447 13.83 -21.08 -7.22
C ALA A 447 14.98 -21.31 -8.23
N PRO A 448 15.76 -20.28 -8.59
CA PRO A 448 16.92 -20.39 -9.49
C PRO A 448 17.94 -21.46 -9.06
N GLU A 449 18.12 -21.64 -7.76
CA GLU A 449 18.99 -22.65 -7.13
C GLU A 449 18.40 -24.08 -7.17
N GLY A 450 17.21 -24.27 -7.76
CA GLY A 450 16.58 -25.56 -7.95
C GLY A 450 15.63 -26.01 -6.83
N ALA A 451 15.52 -25.24 -5.74
CA ALA A 451 14.55 -25.50 -4.68
C ALA A 451 13.11 -25.41 -5.23
N ARG A 452 12.25 -26.35 -4.83
CA ARG A 452 10.85 -26.43 -5.27
C ARG A 452 9.91 -26.35 -4.07
N TYR A 453 8.86 -25.55 -4.22
CA TYR A 453 7.84 -25.35 -3.20
C TYR A 453 6.45 -25.52 -3.81
N ALA A 454 5.64 -26.42 -3.27
CA ALA A 454 4.27 -26.60 -3.75
C ALA A 454 3.39 -25.42 -3.28
N LEU A 455 2.60 -24.86 -4.20
CA LEU A 455 1.58 -23.84 -3.93
C LEU A 455 0.20 -24.41 -4.29
N ARG A 456 -0.63 -24.66 -3.28
CA ARG A 456 -1.94 -25.31 -3.37
C ARG A 456 -3.07 -24.30 -3.16
N ASN A 457 -4.30 -24.77 -3.34
CA ASN A 457 -5.49 -23.95 -3.10
C ASN A 457 -5.52 -23.42 -1.65
N ASN A 458 -5.73 -22.10 -1.52
CA ASN A 458 -5.72 -21.32 -0.28
C ASN A 458 -4.35 -21.17 0.40
N ASP A 459 -3.26 -21.58 -0.26
CA ASP A 459 -1.92 -21.31 0.26
C ASP A 459 -1.59 -19.82 0.17
N SER A 460 -0.88 -19.34 1.19
CA SER A 460 -0.34 -17.99 1.31
C SER A 460 1.07 -18.11 1.87
N VAL A 461 2.06 -17.93 1.01
CA VAL A 461 3.48 -18.14 1.33
C VAL A 461 4.25 -16.87 1.02
N VAL A 462 5.11 -16.45 1.95
CA VAL A 462 5.97 -15.29 1.76
C VAL A 462 7.37 -15.80 1.51
N PHE A 463 7.95 -15.48 0.35
CA PHE A 463 9.34 -15.76 0.02
C PHE A 463 10.17 -14.50 0.23
N THR A 464 11.39 -14.69 0.72
CA THR A 464 12.39 -13.63 0.75
C THR A 464 13.72 -14.12 0.20
N ARG A 465 14.52 -13.19 -0.33
CA ARG A 465 15.87 -13.48 -0.80
C ARG A 465 16.86 -13.33 0.35
N LEU A 466 17.55 -14.40 0.70
CA LEU A 466 18.54 -14.46 1.78
C LEU A 466 19.78 -15.20 1.29
N ASN A 467 20.95 -14.60 1.45
CA ASN A 467 22.23 -15.17 1.02
C ASN A 467 22.17 -15.64 -0.44
N SER A 468 21.56 -14.82 -1.30
CA SER A 468 21.34 -15.07 -2.73
C SER A 468 20.47 -16.28 -3.08
N THR A 469 19.69 -16.78 -2.13
CA THR A 469 18.71 -17.87 -2.32
C THR A 469 17.31 -17.41 -1.94
N TRP A 470 16.28 -17.97 -2.58
CA TRP A 470 14.89 -17.76 -2.21
C TRP A 470 14.46 -18.76 -1.14
N GLN A 471 13.99 -18.22 -0.02
CA GLN A 471 13.56 -19.01 1.13
C GLN A 471 12.16 -18.57 1.57
N PRO A 472 11.27 -19.51 1.94
CA PRO A 472 10.00 -19.15 2.53
C PRO A 472 10.21 -18.65 3.96
N LEU A 473 9.63 -17.49 4.28
CA LEU A 473 9.43 -17.01 5.63
C LEU A 473 8.23 -17.77 6.21
N ASN A 474 8.47 -18.97 6.73
CA ASN A 474 7.43 -19.76 7.36
C ASN A 474 6.93 -19.08 8.65
N GLN A 475 5.66 -19.31 9.02
CA GLN A 475 5.32 -19.35 10.43
C GLN A 475 6.26 -20.36 11.07
N SER A 476 6.95 -19.99 12.14
CA SER A 476 7.31 -20.99 13.12
C SER A 476 6.00 -21.65 13.56
N THR A 477 5.63 -22.81 13.00
CA THR A 477 4.88 -23.80 13.78
C THR A 477 5.60 -23.83 15.09
N THR A 478 4.94 -23.35 16.13
CA THR A 478 5.66 -23.09 17.35
C THR A 478 5.84 -24.44 18.00
N GLU A 479 7.02 -25.03 17.79
CA GLU A 479 7.33 -26.35 18.27
C GLU A 479 7.61 -26.26 19.76
N LEU A 480 6.76 -26.91 20.54
CA LEU A 480 6.86 -26.94 21.99
C LEU A 480 7.31 -28.34 22.41
N MET A 481 8.51 -28.45 22.98
CA MET A 481 9.04 -29.71 23.46
C MET A 481 8.97 -29.79 24.98
N VAL A 482 8.17 -30.72 25.51
CA VAL A 482 8.13 -31.01 26.95
C VAL A 482 9.05 -32.20 27.24
N LEU A 483 10.17 -31.93 27.91
CA LEU A 483 11.15 -32.94 28.31
C LEU A 483 11.16 -33.10 29.83
N SER A 484 10.83 -34.28 30.35
CA SER A 484 11.10 -34.59 31.76
C SER A 484 12.45 -35.27 31.91
N ARG A 485 13.30 -34.81 32.83
CA ARG A 485 14.57 -35.47 33.20
C ARG A 485 14.38 -36.36 34.43
N LEU A 486 15.21 -37.39 34.57
CA LEU A 486 15.40 -38.13 35.82
C LEU A 486 15.83 -37.14 36.91
N SER A 487 14.89 -36.78 37.78
CA SER A 487 15.14 -36.03 39.00
C SER A 487 14.85 -36.97 40.17
N THR A 488 15.79 -37.08 41.10
CA THR A 488 15.64 -37.85 42.35
C THR A 488 14.69 -37.18 43.33
N ASP A 489 14.30 -35.93 43.08
CA ASP A 489 13.33 -35.20 43.90
C ASP A 489 11.90 -35.48 43.40
N ASN A 490 11.02 -35.84 44.34
CA ASN A 490 9.59 -36.17 44.16
C ASN A 490 8.73 -35.03 43.54
N SER A 491 9.35 -33.93 43.14
CA SER A 491 8.71 -32.72 42.59
C SER A 491 9.22 -32.36 41.19
N SER A 492 9.54 -33.33 40.34
CA SER A 492 10.05 -33.03 38.99
C SER A 492 8.99 -32.33 38.15
N LEU A 493 9.06 -31.00 38.10
CA LEU A 493 8.33 -30.15 37.17
C LEU A 493 9.14 -30.05 35.89
N SER A 494 8.48 -30.22 34.75
CA SER A 494 9.08 -29.88 33.46
C SER A 494 8.12 -28.99 32.69
N ALA A 495 8.55 -27.77 32.42
CA ALA A 495 7.76 -26.75 31.77
C ALA A 495 8.37 -26.42 30.41
N ALA A 496 7.51 -26.24 29.42
CA ALA A 496 7.87 -25.66 28.15
C ALA A 496 6.95 -24.46 27.91
N GLN A 497 7.49 -23.35 27.43
CA GLN A 497 6.71 -22.16 27.10
C GLN A 497 7.07 -21.67 25.71
N ILE A 498 6.04 -21.20 25.00
CA ILE A 498 6.19 -20.53 23.70
C ILE A 498 5.52 -19.17 23.71
N LYS A 499 6.10 -18.24 22.95
CA LYS A 499 5.51 -16.94 22.64
C LYS A 499 4.78 -17.05 21.31
N ILE A 500 3.50 -16.71 21.31
CA ILE A 500 2.63 -16.68 20.14
C ILE A 500 2.44 -15.20 19.79
N PRO A 501 2.99 -14.73 18.65
CA PRO A 501 2.96 -13.32 18.28
C PRO A 501 1.53 -12.86 17.97
N ARG A 502 0.90 -12.20 18.95
CA ARG A 502 -0.42 -11.58 18.85
C ARG A 502 -0.45 -10.33 19.75
N PRO A 503 -1.21 -9.26 19.44
CA PRO A 503 -1.18 -8.00 20.19
C PRO A 503 -1.71 -8.08 21.62
N ALA A 504 -1.53 -7.01 22.40
CA ALA A 504 -1.93 -6.86 23.80
C ALA A 504 -3.43 -7.05 24.09
N LEU A 505 -4.28 -6.41 23.26
CA LEU A 505 -5.73 -6.30 23.45
C LEU A 505 -6.47 -7.51 22.89
N SER A 506 -5.82 -8.65 23.02
CA SER A 506 -6.17 -9.83 22.30
C SER A 506 -7.12 -10.71 23.06
N GLU A 507 -8.32 -10.95 22.50
CA GLU A 507 -9.17 -12.01 22.99
C GLU A 507 -8.73 -13.40 22.49
N SER A 508 -7.50 -13.81 22.86
CA SER A 508 -6.88 -15.04 22.37
C SER A 508 -6.63 -16.07 23.46
N GLY A 509 -6.79 -17.32 23.05
CA GLY A 509 -6.39 -18.50 23.81
C GLY A 509 -5.94 -19.61 22.87
N VAL A 510 -5.56 -20.74 23.44
CA VAL A 510 -5.17 -21.97 22.77
C VAL A 510 -6.22 -23.04 23.02
N VAL A 511 -6.60 -23.75 21.95
CA VAL A 511 -7.58 -24.85 22.01
C VAL A 511 -6.98 -26.12 21.44
N ALA A 512 -7.54 -27.25 21.85
CA ALA A 512 -7.28 -28.53 21.21
C ALA A 512 -8.09 -28.68 19.91
N LEU A 513 -7.57 -29.51 19.00
CA LEU A 513 -8.30 -29.87 17.78
C LEU A 513 -9.31 -31.02 18.02
N ASN A 514 -9.18 -31.73 19.14
CA ASN A 514 -10.01 -32.86 19.52
C ASN A 514 -10.41 -32.74 21.01
N SER A 515 -11.69 -32.94 21.31
CA SER A 515 -12.24 -32.91 22.67
C SER A 515 -11.69 -34.00 23.59
N GLY A 516 -11.16 -35.09 23.04
CA GLY A 516 -10.43 -36.12 23.80
C GLY A 516 -9.08 -35.63 24.36
N VAL A 517 -8.51 -34.56 23.78
CA VAL A 517 -7.24 -33.97 24.25
C VAL A 517 -7.51 -32.83 25.23
N GLY A 518 -8.42 -31.93 24.89
CA GLY A 518 -8.74 -30.75 25.69
C GLY A 518 -9.89 -29.93 25.11
N PRO A 519 -10.15 -28.72 25.63
CA PRO A 519 -11.24 -27.86 25.15
C PRO A 519 -11.01 -27.44 23.70
N THR A 520 -12.04 -27.52 22.86
CA THR A 520 -11.99 -27.20 21.43
C THR A 520 -12.50 -25.79 21.09
N GLN A 521 -12.94 -25.04 22.11
CA GLN A 521 -13.50 -23.69 22.00
C GLN A 521 -12.89 -22.75 23.04
N LEU A 522 -12.82 -21.47 22.69
CA LEU A 522 -12.43 -20.40 23.60
C LEU A 522 -13.53 -20.13 24.64
N THR A 523 -13.16 -19.61 25.80
CA THR A 523 -14.08 -19.24 26.89
C THR A 523 -13.64 -17.94 27.55
N ASP A 524 -14.60 -17.10 27.94
CA ASP A 524 -14.38 -15.85 28.66
C ASP A 524 -14.60 -15.99 30.17
N ARG A 525 -14.93 -17.20 30.64
CA ARG A 525 -15.27 -17.47 32.03
C ARG A 525 -14.04 -17.45 32.93
N ALA A 526 -14.20 -16.86 34.11
CA ALA A 526 -13.26 -17.02 35.20
C ALA A 526 -13.35 -18.46 35.73
N GLU A 527 -12.26 -19.21 35.64
CA GLU A 527 -12.15 -20.55 36.23
C GLU A 527 -11.32 -20.46 37.52
N GLU A 528 -11.64 -21.31 38.50
CA GLU A 528 -10.93 -21.35 39.79
C GLU A 528 -9.47 -21.83 39.65
N GLN A 529 -9.16 -22.56 38.58
CA GLN A 529 -7.83 -23.07 38.28
C GLN A 529 -7.14 -22.21 37.22
N ASN A 530 -5.82 -22.02 37.35
CA ASN A 530 -5.02 -21.22 36.41
C ASN A 530 -4.44 -22.04 35.23
N PHE A 531 -4.91 -23.28 35.04
CA PHE A 531 -4.51 -24.16 33.96
C PHE A 531 -5.68 -25.07 33.52
N THR A 532 -5.57 -25.61 32.31
CA THR A 532 -6.42 -26.66 31.75
C THR A 532 -5.65 -27.97 31.75
N LEU A 533 -6.28 -29.07 32.12
CA LEU A 533 -5.64 -30.39 32.09
C LEU A 533 -5.87 -31.06 30.73
N LEU A 534 -4.79 -31.34 30.01
CA LEU A 534 -4.80 -32.04 28.72
C LEU A 534 -4.53 -33.53 28.91
N ASN A 535 -5.25 -34.37 28.16
CA ASN A 535 -5.00 -35.82 28.08
C ASN A 535 -4.37 -36.16 26.73
N VAL A 536 -3.11 -36.59 26.73
CA VAL A 536 -2.33 -36.80 25.50
C VAL A 536 -2.00 -38.28 25.35
N SER A 537 -2.34 -38.87 24.20
CA SER A 537 -1.91 -40.23 23.87
C SER A 537 -0.42 -40.25 23.56
N VAL A 538 0.33 -41.10 24.26
CA VAL A 538 1.76 -41.31 24.09
C VAL A 538 2.07 -42.79 23.93
N THR A 539 3.15 -43.10 23.24
CA THR A 539 3.68 -44.47 23.10
C THR A 539 4.70 -44.72 24.21
N GLY A 540 4.51 -45.79 24.96
CA GLY A 540 5.45 -46.23 25.99
C GLY A 540 6.54 -47.17 25.48
N PRO A 541 7.44 -47.62 26.38
CA PRO A 541 8.61 -48.42 26.02
C PRO A 541 8.29 -49.76 25.34
N SER A 542 7.13 -50.35 25.67
CA SER A 542 6.66 -51.61 25.08
C SER A 542 5.89 -51.42 23.77
N GLY A 543 5.83 -50.20 23.23
CA GLY A 543 5.02 -49.84 22.07
C GLY A 543 3.52 -49.65 22.36
N ALA A 544 3.08 -49.89 23.61
CA ALA A 544 1.68 -49.70 24.01
C ALA A 544 1.34 -48.20 24.13
N GLN A 545 0.15 -47.80 23.68
CA GLN A 545 -0.35 -46.45 23.91
C GLN A 545 -0.91 -46.29 25.32
N THR A 546 -0.63 -45.16 25.94
CA THR A 546 -1.19 -44.73 27.23
C THR A 546 -1.47 -43.24 27.21
N SER A 547 -2.18 -42.72 28.21
CA SER A 547 -2.47 -41.29 28.33
C SER A 547 -1.54 -40.63 29.35
N VAL A 548 -1.02 -39.45 29.01
CA VAL A 548 -0.27 -38.54 29.89
C VAL A 548 -1.08 -37.27 30.10
N LYS A 549 -1.10 -36.79 31.34
CA LYS A 549 -1.73 -35.53 31.74
C LYS A 549 -0.73 -34.39 31.72
N LEU A 550 -1.07 -33.29 31.04
CA LEU A 550 -0.28 -32.06 31.01
C LEU A 550 -1.13 -30.89 31.51
N ARG A 551 -0.56 -30.00 32.33
CA ARG A 551 -1.19 -28.74 32.70
C ARG A 551 -0.86 -27.70 31.65
N ALA A 552 -1.89 -27.10 31.06
CA ALA A 552 -1.78 -26.14 29.97
C ALA A 552 -2.33 -24.78 30.40
N SER A 553 -1.51 -23.75 30.34
CA SER A 553 -1.91 -22.39 30.72
C SER A 553 -1.51 -21.38 29.67
N ARG A 554 -2.19 -20.23 29.68
CA ARG A 554 -1.85 -19.08 28.86
C ARG A 554 -1.67 -17.83 29.71
N SER A 555 -0.86 -16.89 29.24
CA SER A 555 -0.70 -15.54 29.80
C SER A 555 -0.54 -14.52 28.67
N ILE A 556 -0.84 -13.25 28.90
CA ILE A 556 -0.62 -12.17 27.94
C ILE A 556 0.32 -11.15 28.59
N GLY A 557 1.48 -10.87 27.98
CA GLY A 557 2.47 -9.98 28.60
C GLY A 557 2.90 -10.44 29.99
N GLY A 558 2.82 -9.55 30.99
CA GLY A 558 3.13 -9.86 32.40
C GLY A 558 1.94 -10.34 33.24
N CYS A 559 0.79 -10.59 32.62
CA CYS A 559 -0.46 -10.88 33.34
C CYS A 559 -0.49 -12.30 33.90
N ALA A 560 -1.34 -12.53 34.90
CA ALA A 560 -1.46 -13.82 35.55
C ALA A 560 -1.81 -14.96 34.57
N LYS A 561 -1.30 -16.16 34.86
CA LYS A 561 -1.66 -17.39 34.13
C LYS A 561 -3.16 -17.67 34.27
N SER A 562 -3.76 -18.16 33.20
CA SER A 562 -5.14 -18.61 33.12
C SER A 562 -5.22 -19.91 32.31
N PRO A 563 -6.36 -20.63 32.34
CA PRO A 563 -6.58 -21.80 31.50
C PRO A 563 -6.28 -21.52 30.02
N MET A 564 -5.78 -22.52 29.29
CA MET A 564 -5.26 -22.33 27.94
C MET A 564 -6.27 -21.71 26.98
N ASN A 565 -7.54 -22.09 27.08
CA ASN A 565 -8.61 -21.66 26.19
C ASN A 565 -9.32 -20.38 26.68
N ASN A 566 -8.88 -19.81 27.80
CA ASN A 566 -9.39 -18.53 28.25
C ASN A 566 -9.00 -17.45 27.23
N ASN A 567 -9.92 -16.56 26.86
CA ASN A 567 -9.70 -15.50 25.87
C ASN A 567 -9.84 -14.08 26.45
N GLN A 568 -9.87 -13.89 27.76
CA GLN A 568 -9.92 -12.53 28.30
C GLN A 568 -8.65 -11.74 27.91
N PRO A 569 -8.79 -10.49 27.42
CA PRO A 569 -7.65 -9.65 27.04
C PRO A 569 -6.91 -9.15 28.29
N CYS A 570 -5.68 -8.64 28.12
CA CYS A 570 -4.97 -7.97 29.22
C CYS A 570 -4.66 -6.50 28.89
N PRO A 571 -5.03 -5.53 29.76
CA PRO A 571 -4.80 -4.10 29.53
C PRO A 571 -3.32 -3.73 29.32
N GLU A 572 -2.39 -4.42 29.99
CA GLU A 572 -0.93 -4.21 29.89
C GLU A 572 -0.26 -5.09 28.84
N GLY A 573 -1.05 -5.78 28.00
CA GLY A 573 -0.59 -6.93 27.25
C GLY A 573 0.53 -6.64 26.24
N SER A 574 1.26 -7.67 25.85
CA SER A 574 2.11 -7.65 24.66
C SER A 574 1.81 -8.87 23.81
N SER A 575 2.50 -9.99 24.02
CA SER A 575 2.28 -11.25 23.32
C SER A 575 1.54 -12.28 24.17
N LEU A 576 0.84 -13.20 23.50
CA LEU A 576 0.28 -14.41 24.12
C LEU A 576 1.43 -15.39 24.40
N PHE A 577 1.52 -15.90 25.62
CA PHE A 577 2.42 -16.98 25.99
C PHE A 577 1.59 -18.22 26.32
N PHE A 578 1.98 -19.36 25.77
CA PHE A 578 1.37 -20.65 26.06
C PHE A 578 2.39 -21.55 26.74
N THR A 579 1.99 -22.16 27.87
CA THR A 579 2.86 -22.98 28.72
C THR A 579 2.26 -24.36 28.91
N LEU A 580 3.07 -25.40 28.74
CA LEU A 580 2.75 -26.77 29.12
C LEU A 580 3.66 -27.22 30.25
N GLU A 581 3.08 -27.85 31.27
CA GLU A 581 3.75 -28.34 32.45
C GLU A 581 3.43 -29.82 32.65
N TYR A 582 4.47 -30.66 32.73
CA TYR A 582 4.37 -32.04 33.17
C TYR A 582 4.63 -32.10 34.68
N HIS A 583 3.69 -32.70 35.39
CA HIS A 583 3.77 -32.97 36.82
C HIS A 583 3.67 -34.47 37.09
N LEU A 584 4.59 -35.00 37.91
CA LEU A 584 4.53 -36.38 38.39
C LEU A 584 3.24 -36.67 39.16
N SER A 585 2.76 -35.71 39.97
CA SER A 585 1.55 -35.87 40.78
C SER A 585 0.30 -36.20 39.96
N ASP A 586 0.21 -35.68 38.74
CA ASP A 586 -0.95 -35.90 37.87
C ASP A 586 -0.82 -37.22 37.09
N ASN A 587 0.36 -37.84 37.13
CA ASN A 587 0.78 -38.95 36.28
C ASN A 587 1.37 -40.14 37.09
N GLY A 588 1.05 -40.25 38.38
CA GLY A 588 1.66 -41.25 39.28
C GLY A 588 1.39 -42.72 38.93
N SER A 589 0.50 -42.99 37.98
CA SER A 589 0.22 -44.33 37.45
C SER A 589 1.12 -44.74 36.27
N LEU A 590 1.93 -43.83 35.72
CA LEU A 590 2.86 -44.15 34.64
C LEU A 590 3.94 -45.10 35.14
N ARG A 591 4.12 -46.21 34.42
CA ARG A 591 5.16 -47.19 34.73
C ARG A 591 6.54 -46.63 34.39
N MET A 592 7.58 -47.23 34.96
CA MET A 592 8.94 -46.84 34.66
C MET A 592 9.24 -46.99 33.16
N GLY A 593 9.78 -45.92 32.56
CA GLY A 593 10.20 -45.92 31.17
C GLY A 593 9.94 -44.60 30.46
N GLU A 594 10.44 -44.52 29.23
CA GLU A 594 10.28 -43.35 28.37
C GLU A 594 9.01 -43.43 27.52
N TYR A 595 8.29 -42.33 27.47
CA TYR A 595 7.07 -42.15 26.70
C TYR A 595 7.24 -40.98 25.75
N TRP A 596 6.84 -41.17 24.50
CA TRP A 596 6.88 -40.11 23.49
C TRP A 596 5.54 -40.00 22.75
N GLY A 597 5.23 -38.80 22.30
CA GLY A 597 4.02 -38.55 21.53
C GLY A 597 4.06 -37.21 20.83
N GLU A 598 3.14 -37.04 19.89
CA GLU A 598 2.92 -35.80 19.18
C GLU A 598 1.43 -35.48 19.18
N PHE A 599 1.10 -34.21 19.37
CA PHE A 599 -0.26 -33.72 19.18
C PHE A 599 -0.26 -32.27 18.70
N GLN A 600 -1.41 -31.84 18.21
CA GLN A 600 -1.61 -30.50 17.66
C GLN A 600 -2.62 -29.71 18.49
N LEU A 601 -2.28 -28.45 18.69
CA LEU A 601 -3.15 -27.43 19.26
C LEU A 601 -3.25 -26.27 18.27
N GLU A 602 -4.16 -25.34 18.54
CA GLU A 602 -4.34 -24.14 17.71
C GLU A 602 -4.60 -22.94 18.61
N ALA A 603 -3.82 -21.87 18.43
CA ALA A 603 -4.19 -20.58 19.02
C ALA A 603 -5.24 -19.90 18.14
N ARG A 604 -6.25 -19.34 18.80
CA ARG A 604 -7.41 -18.70 18.19
C ARG A 604 -7.65 -17.34 18.82
N ASP A 605 -8.52 -16.56 18.18
CA ASP A 605 -8.92 -15.23 18.58
C ASP A 605 -10.43 -15.07 18.38
N SER A 606 -11.19 -14.73 19.42
CA SER A 606 -12.66 -14.56 19.30
C SER A 606 -13.05 -13.34 18.47
N LEU A 607 -12.20 -12.30 18.42
CA LEU A 607 -12.44 -11.11 17.60
C LEU A 607 -11.95 -11.26 16.16
N CYS A 608 -11.15 -12.30 15.87
CA CYS A 608 -10.65 -12.60 14.53
C CYS A 608 -10.74 -14.12 14.24
N PRO A 609 -11.94 -14.67 13.98
CA PRO A 609 -12.13 -16.12 13.81
C PRO A 609 -11.34 -16.75 12.65
N ALA A 610 -10.89 -15.93 11.69
CA ALA A 610 -10.05 -16.37 10.57
C ALA A 610 -8.58 -16.57 10.97
N TRP A 611 -8.10 -15.93 12.03
CA TRP A 611 -6.73 -16.11 12.51
C TRP A 611 -6.59 -17.41 13.28
N ARG A 612 -5.64 -18.24 12.84
CA ARG A 612 -5.31 -19.53 13.45
C ARG A 612 -3.80 -19.69 13.44
N CYS A 613 -3.22 -20.05 14.57
CA CYS A 613 -1.81 -20.39 14.67
C CYS A 613 -1.67 -21.86 15.11
N PRO A 614 -1.29 -22.77 14.19
CA PRO A 614 -1.04 -24.16 14.53
C PRO A 614 0.16 -24.30 15.47
N ILE A 615 -0.02 -25.06 16.55
CA ILE A 615 1.01 -25.38 17.53
C ILE A 615 1.25 -26.88 17.47
N ARG A 616 2.48 -27.27 17.14
CA ARG A 616 2.91 -28.67 17.14
C ARG A 616 3.61 -28.94 18.46
N VAL A 617 3.13 -29.94 19.21
CA VAL A 617 3.72 -30.29 20.51
C VAL A 617 4.37 -31.66 20.41
N LEU A 618 5.67 -31.72 20.73
CA LEU A 618 6.41 -32.96 20.91
C LEU A 618 6.56 -33.23 22.40
N VAL A 619 6.08 -34.39 22.83
CA VAL A 619 6.13 -34.81 24.24
C VAL A 619 7.15 -35.92 24.37
N ARG A 620 8.06 -35.79 25.33
CA ARG A 620 8.96 -36.86 25.76
C ARG A 620 9.07 -36.83 27.28
N VAL A 621 8.39 -37.75 27.93
CA VAL A 621 8.30 -37.81 29.39
C VAL A 621 8.73 -39.16 29.92
N GLN A 622 9.14 -39.20 31.19
CA GLN A 622 9.71 -40.35 31.84
C GLN A 622 8.84 -40.73 33.04
N GLY A 623 8.30 -41.94 33.01
CA GLY A 623 7.62 -42.50 34.17
C GLY A 623 8.63 -42.91 35.24
N ILE A 624 8.34 -42.56 36.49
CA ILE A 624 9.17 -42.86 37.66
C ILE A 624 8.36 -43.76 38.60
N ARG A 625 9.02 -44.74 39.21
CA ARG A 625 8.41 -45.53 40.29
C ARG A 625 8.34 -44.64 41.54
N MET A 626 7.14 -44.24 41.96
CA MET A 626 7.00 -43.65 43.30
C MET A 626 7.46 -44.69 44.31
N ILE A 627 8.51 -44.38 45.07
CA ILE A 627 8.90 -45.15 46.24
C ILE A 627 7.71 -44.99 47.21
N GLY A 628 6.95 -46.07 47.43
CA GLY A 628 5.89 -46.08 48.44
C GLY A 628 6.49 -45.86 49.84
N PRO A 629 5.66 -45.54 50.85
CA PRO A 629 6.13 -45.34 52.22
C PRO A 629 6.95 -46.52 52.75
#